data_AF-A0AA37NH61-F1
#
_entry.id   AF-A0AA37NH61-F1
#
_cell.length_a   1.000
_cell.length_b   1.000
_cell.length_c   1.000
_cell.angle_alpha   90.00
_cell.angle_beta   90.00
_cell.angle_gamma   90.00
#
_symmetry.space_group_name_H-M   'P 1'
#
loop_
_entity.id
_entity.type
_entity.pdbx_description
1 polymer ?
#
loop_
_entity_poly.entity_id
_entity_poly.type
_entity_poly.pdbx_seq_one_letter_code
_entity_poly.pdbx_strand_id
1 'polypeptide(L)'
;MRAKTILLLLIALLFTSVVSAQTRYPKREFRGAWIQCVNGQFQGMPAEKMQQLLINQLNSLQGAGINAIIFQVRAEADALYKSSYEPWSRFLTGVQGRVPSPYWDPMQFMIDECHKRGMEFHAWINPYRAKTKGTTALSPIHPYNKNPERFVNYAGQLYFDPALPENRKYICKIVRDIVTRYDVDAIHMDDYFYPYPNPGEDFPDHVSFAQYGRGYSNKADWRRDNVNVLIKEIHETVRECKPWVKFGVSPFGIYRNKKNDPNGSDTRGLQNYDDLYADVLMWINNGWVDYNIPQIYWEIGHPAADYDNLIHWWAKHAASRPLFIGQDVMRTVNKADARNPLQNQMPAKMKLQRSLPTVQGSCQWYVAAVVDNAGNYRTMLEKEYHRYPALIPESPFMDDKAPGKVKKVKMVWTYEGPVLFWTAPKAKDEMDKAVQYVVYRFDKKEKVNLDDASHIVAITRDHFYPLPYNDGKTKYQYVVTALDRLHNESKGTKKKVKL
;
A
#
# COMPACT_ATOMS: atom_id res chain seq x y z
N MET A 1 22.30 -0.76 -50.89
CA MET A 1 22.30 0.34 -49.90
C MET A 1 20.95 0.63 -49.22
N ARG A 2 19.79 0.45 -49.87
CA ARG A 2 18.48 0.84 -49.27
C ARG A 2 17.95 -0.05 -48.13
N ALA A 3 18.28 -1.34 -48.10
CA ALA A 3 17.76 -2.26 -47.07
C ALA A 3 18.39 -2.07 -45.68
N LYS A 4 19.69 -1.76 -45.60
CA LYS A 4 20.39 -1.50 -44.31
C LYS A 4 19.90 -0.21 -43.65
N THR A 5 19.58 0.83 -44.43
CA THR A 5 19.04 2.10 -43.91
C THR A 5 17.61 1.94 -43.39
N ILE A 6 16.78 1.12 -44.05
CA ILE A 6 15.41 0.82 -43.60
C ILE A 6 15.42 -0.02 -42.31
N LEU A 7 16.34 -0.98 -42.18
CA LEU A 7 16.49 -1.78 -40.96
C LEU A 7 16.99 -0.93 -39.77
N LEU A 8 17.91 0.01 -40.00
CA LEU A 8 18.36 0.97 -38.98
C LEU A 8 17.25 1.95 -38.55
N LEU A 9 16.39 2.39 -39.48
CA LEU A 9 15.21 3.20 -39.16
C LEU A 9 14.15 2.41 -38.39
N LEU A 10 13.92 1.13 -38.73
CA LEU A 10 13.01 0.25 -37.99
C LEU A 10 13.53 -0.10 -36.59
N ILE A 11 14.84 -0.29 -36.43
CA ILE A 11 15.47 -0.50 -35.11
C ILE A 11 15.45 0.80 -34.30
N ALA A 12 15.62 1.98 -34.92
CA ALA A 12 15.47 3.27 -34.24
C ALA A 12 14.01 3.56 -33.83
N LEU A 13 13.02 3.08 -34.59
CA LEU A 13 11.59 3.15 -34.25
C LEU A 13 11.14 2.11 -33.22
N LEU A 14 11.89 1.02 -33.03
CA LEU A 14 11.66 0.01 -31.99
C LEU A 14 12.25 0.38 -30.61
N PHE A 15 13.03 1.46 -30.54
CA PHE A 15 13.63 1.98 -29.30
C PHE A 15 13.13 3.38 -28.90
N THR A 16 12.05 3.89 -29.50
CA THR A 16 11.31 5.00 -28.91
C THR A 16 10.33 4.47 -27.87
N SER A 17 10.84 3.86 -26.79
CA SER A 17 10.17 4.03 -25.51
C SER A 17 10.27 5.52 -25.21
N VAL A 18 9.24 6.26 -25.57
CA VAL A 18 9.10 7.64 -25.10
C VAL A 18 9.06 7.51 -23.59
N VAL A 19 10.20 7.76 -22.95
CA VAL A 19 10.29 7.97 -21.51
C VAL A 19 9.57 9.30 -21.27
N SER A 20 8.25 9.29 -21.38
CA SER A 20 7.42 10.42 -21.00
C SER A 20 7.44 10.47 -19.48
N ALA A 21 7.94 11.58 -18.94
CA ALA A 21 7.63 11.95 -17.57
C ALA A 21 6.11 11.85 -17.35
N GLN A 22 5.69 11.48 -16.13
CA GLN A 22 4.27 11.39 -15.83
C GLN A 22 3.58 12.74 -16.11
N THR A 23 2.32 12.68 -16.54
CA THR A 23 1.51 13.89 -16.67
C THR A 23 1.47 14.61 -15.31
N ARG A 24 1.31 15.94 -15.30
CA ARG A 24 1.28 16.72 -14.05
C ARG A 24 0.24 16.18 -13.06
N TYR A 25 -0.88 15.67 -13.58
CA TYR A 25 -1.96 15.04 -12.83
C TYR A 25 -2.23 13.65 -13.43
N PRO A 26 -1.52 12.61 -12.96
CA PRO A 26 -1.73 11.27 -13.47
C PRO A 26 -3.12 10.77 -13.09
N LYS A 27 -3.83 10.15 -14.05
CA LYS A 27 -5.10 9.46 -13.79
C LYS A 27 -4.94 8.29 -12.84
N ARG A 28 -3.78 7.63 -12.87
CA ARG A 28 -3.47 6.47 -12.02
C ARG A 28 -2.22 6.77 -11.21
N GLU A 29 -2.35 6.72 -9.89
CA GLU A 29 -1.25 6.96 -8.95
C GLU A 29 -1.63 6.35 -7.60
N PHE A 30 -0.75 5.52 -7.04
CA PHE A 30 -0.94 5.02 -5.68
C PHE A 30 -0.63 6.14 -4.69
N ARG A 31 -1.61 6.49 -3.85
CA ARG A 31 -1.52 7.55 -2.86
C ARG A 31 -1.89 6.95 -1.52
N GLY A 32 -0.91 6.34 -0.86
CA GLY A 32 -1.09 5.58 0.37
C GLY A 32 -0.82 6.39 1.65
N ALA A 33 -1.35 5.95 2.79
CA ALA A 33 -0.91 6.45 4.09
C ALA A 33 -0.93 5.35 5.16
N TRP A 34 0.06 5.33 6.04
CA TRP A 34 0.16 4.36 7.12
C TRP A 34 -0.46 4.86 8.43
N ILE A 35 -1.32 4.03 9.01
CA ILE A 35 -1.89 4.20 10.35
C ILE A 35 -1.41 3.06 11.23
N GLN A 36 -0.52 3.38 12.17
CA GLN A 36 0.07 2.43 13.11
C GLN A 36 -0.69 2.38 14.43
N CYS A 37 -0.78 1.21 15.07
CA CYS A 37 -1.30 1.10 16.43
C CYS A 37 -0.18 0.98 17.47
N VAL A 38 1.00 0.48 17.07
CA VAL A 38 2.11 0.11 17.95
C VAL A 38 2.71 1.28 18.74
N ASN A 39 2.49 2.52 18.29
CA ASN A 39 2.90 3.73 19.01
C ASN A 39 1.98 4.06 20.21
N GLY A 40 0.92 3.28 20.44
CA GLY A 40 -0.01 3.46 21.56
C GLY A 40 -1.06 4.55 21.33
N GLN A 41 -1.20 5.11 20.12
CA GLN A 41 -2.12 6.25 19.87
C GLN A 41 -3.60 5.94 20.17
N PHE A 42 -3.98 4.65 20.17
CA PHE A 42 -5.34 4.20 20.45
C PHE A 42 -5.51 3.62 21.86
N GLN A 43 -4.42 3.49 22.62
CA GLN A 43 -4.41 2.69 23.83
C GLN A 43 -5.31 3.30 24.91
N GLY A 44 -6.31 2.54 25.35
CA GLY A 44 -7.27 2.95 26.36
C GLY A 44 -8.31 3.95 25.87
N MET A 45 -8.36 4.25 24.57
CA MET A 45 -9.33 5.17 24.00
C MET A 45 -10.72 4.53 23.96
N PRO A 46 -11.79 5.24 24.37
CA PRO A 46 -13.16 4.76 24.16
C PRO A 46 -13.44 4.47 22.68
N ALA A 47 -14.22 3.41 22.40
CA ALA A 47 -14.51 2.95 21.04
C ALA A 47 -15.03 4.08 20.13
N GLU A 48 -16.04 4.82 20.57
CA GLU A 48 -16.64 5.94 19.83
C GLU A 48 -15.61 7.04 19.52
N LYS A 49 -14.71 7.33 20.47
CA LYS A 49 -13.66 8.34 20.28
C LYS A 49 -12.64 7.89 19.25
N MET A 50 -12.25 6.61 19.27
CA MET A 50 -11.35 6.05 18.25
C MET A 50 -12.02 6.02 16.88
N GLN A 51 -13.29 5.62 16.78
CA GLN A 51 -14.06 5.64 15.54
C GLN A 51 -14.14 7.04 14.95
N GLN A 52 -14.46 8.06 15.76
CA GLN A 52 -14.53 9.45 15.31
C GLN A 52 -13.15 9.98 14.88
N LEU A 53 -12.09 9.65 15.62
CA LEU A 53 -10.73 10.00 15.23
C LEU A 53 -10.37 9.42 13.86
N LEU A 54 -10.63 8.12 13.65
CA LEU A 54 -10.36 7.44 12.39
C LEU A 54 -11.18 8.02 11.24
N ILE A 55 -12.48 8.30 11.45
CA ILE A 55 -13.34 8.99 10.46
C ILE A 55 -12.73 10.35 10.07
N ASN A 56 -12.29 11.15 11.05
CA ASN A 56 -11.72 12.46 10.80
C ASN A 56 -10.40 12.36 10.03
N GLN A 57 -9.54 11.40 10.38
CA GLN A 57 -8.31 11.12 9.65
C GLN A 57 -8.61 10.70 8.20
N LEU A 58 -9.54 9.76 7.98
CA LEU A 58 -9.94 9.31 6.66
C LEU A 58 -10.52 10.45 5.80
N ASN A 59 -11.37 11.31 6.38
CA ASN A 59 -11.90 12.48 5.69
C ASN A 59 -10.77 13.45 5.26
N SER A 60 -9.84 13.73 6.18
CA SER A 60 -8.69 14.59 5.87
C SER A 60 -7.80 13.99 4.78
N LEU A 61 -7.58 12.68 4.80
CA LEU A 61 -6.76 11.98 3.81
C LEU A 61 -7.48 11.95 2.45
N GLN A 62 -8.81 11.76 2.43
CA GLN A 62 -9.60 11.83 1.21
C GLN A 62 -9.50 13.20 0.54
N GLY A 63 -9.61 14.28 1.34
CA GLY A 63 -9.43 15.64 0.85
C GLY A 63 -8.04 15.86 0.22
N ALA A 64 -7.01 15.25 0.80
CA ALA A 64 -5.63 15.25 0.27
C ALA A 64 -5.39 14.28 -0.90
N GLY A 65 -6.44 13.65 -1.42
CA GLY A 65 -6.40 12.75 -2.57
C GLY A 65 -5.79 11.38 -2.29
N ILE A 66 -5.65 10.97 -1.03
CA ILE A 66 -5.24 9.62 -0.64
C ILE A 66 -6.29 8.61 -1.11
N ASN A 67 -5.85 7.49 -1.68
CA ASN A 67 -6.72 6.45 -2.23
C ASN A 67 -6.44 5.05 -1.67
N ALA A 68 -5.47 4.90 -0.76
CA ALA A 68 -5.21 3.64 -0.05
C ALA A 68 -4.78 3.89 1.40
N ILE A 69 -5.29 3.08 2.31
CA ILE A 69 -4.96 3.13 3.74
C ILE A 69 -4.30 1.82 4.14
N ILE A 70 -3.11 1.93 4.73
CA ILE A 70 -2.36 0.79 5.26
C ILE A 70 -2.50 0.84 6.79
N PHE A 71 -3.40 0.03 7.33
CA PHE A 71 -3.76 0.04 8.75
C PHE A 71 -3.13 -1.15 9.47
N GLN A 72 -2.42 -0.90 10.57
CA GLN A 72 -1.77 -1.95 11.35
C GLN A 72 -2.82 -2.78 12.11
N VAL A 73 -3.07 -3.99 11.62
CA VAL A 73 -4.07 -4.91 12.20
C VAL A 73 -3.44 -5.95 13.12
N ARG A 74 -2.13 -6.19 12.98
CA ARG A 74 -1.33 -7.12 13.79
C ARG A 74 0.04 -6.54 14.11
N ALA A 75 0.29 -6.24 15.39
CA ALA A 75 1.51 -5.55 15.80
C ALA A 75 2.52 -6.47 16.50
N GLU A 76 2.04 -7.35 17.38
CA GLU A 76 2.88 -8.24 18.20
C GLU A 76 2.19 -9.59 18.49
N ALA A 77 1.87 -10.35 17.44
CA ALA A 77 1.08 -11.59 17.53
C ALA A 77 -0.28 -11.40 18.24
N ASP A 78 -0.88 -10.25 18.00
CA ASP A 78 -2.16 -9.79 18.53
C ASP A 78 -3.01 -9.16 17.42
N ALA A 79 -4.30 -8.95 17.68
CA ALA A 79 -5.26 -8.54 16.66
C ALA A 79 -6.02 -7.27 17.01
N LEU A 80 -6.10 -6.32 16.08
CA LEU A 80 -7.06 -5.21 16.08
C LEU A 80 -8.37 -5.60 15.37
N TYR A 81 -8.74 -6.87 15.48
CA TYR A 81 -9.94 -7.47 14.91
C TYR A 81 -10.31 -8.72 15.71
N LYS A 82 -11.54 -9.22 15.54
CA LYS A 82 -11.94 -10.46 16.21
C LYS A 82 -11.20 -11.65 15.60
N SER A 83 -10.21 -12.17 16.32
CA SER A 83 -9.45 -13.37 15.94
C SER A 83 -9.76 -14.53 16.88
N SER A 84 -9.89 -15.74 16.33
CA SER A 84 -9.96 -16.99 17.12
C SER A 84 -8.58 -17.60 17.39
N TYR A 85 -7.51 -16.98 16.90
CA TYR A 85 -6.15 -17.50 16.98
C TYR A 85 -5.22 -16.62 17.81
N GLU A 86 -5.41 -15.30 17.76
CA GLU A 86 -4.57 -14.33 18.43
C GLU A 86 -5.38 -13.47 19.40
N PRO A 87 -4.80 -13.06 20.54
CA PRO A 87 -5.48 -12.21 21.49
C PRO A 87 -5.76 -10.83 20.91
N TRP A 88 -6.80 -10.17 21.42
CA TRP A 88 -7.02 -8.75 21.19
C TRP A 88 -5.79 -7.92 21.55
N SER A 89 -5.48 -6.93 20.73
CA SER A 89 -4.30 -6.11 20.94
C SER A 89 -4.39 -5.25 22.20
N ARG A 90 -3.28 -5.20 22.94
CA ARG A 90 -3.15 -4.26 24.07
C ARG A 90 -3.17 -2.80 23.60
N PHE A 91 -2.87 -2.52 22.34
CA PHE A 91 -2.91 -1.18 21.76
C PHE A 91 -4.35 -0.62 21.67
N LEU A 92 -5.37 -1.44 21.94
CA LEU A 92 -6.76 -0.97 22.09
C LEU A 92 -7.10 -0.65 23.55
N THR A 93 -6.89 -1.60 24.47
CA THR A 93 -7.45 -1.54 25.83
C THR A 93 -6.41 -1.35 26.94
N GLY A 94 -5.12 -1.38 26.59
CA GLY A 94 -4.00 -1.45 27.52
C GLY A 94 -3.68 -2.88 28.01
N VAL A 95 -4.55 -3.87 27.75
CA VAL A 95 -4.38 -5.25 28.21
C VAL A 95 -4.57 -6.23 27.06
N GLN A 96 -3.56 -7.05 26.77
CA GLN A 96 -3.62 -8.04 25.69
C GLN A 96 -4.68 -9.11 26.00
N GLY A 97 -5.51 -9.45 25.01
CA GLY A 97 -6.60 -10.41 25.13
C GLY A 97 -7.90 -9.83 25.69
N ARG A 98 -7.91 -8.58 26.18
CA ARG A 98 -9.14 -7.93 26.64
C ARG A 98 -9.96 -7.45 25.44
N VAL A 99 -11.15 -8.00 25.30
CA VAL A 99 -12.14 -7.59 24.31
C VAL A 99 -12.51 -6.12 24.52
N PRO A 100 -12.55 -5.29 23.46
CA PRO A 100 -13.06 -3.91 23.55
C PRO A 100 -14.48 -3.86 24.13
N SER A 101 -14.76 -2.87 24.99
CA SER A 101 -16.08 -2.65 25.59
C SER A 101 -16.46 -1.17 25.49
N PRO A 102 -17.60 -0.80 24.85
CA PRO A 102 -18.52 -1.68 24.12
C PRO A 102 -17.83 -2.44 22.98
N TYR A 103 -18.37 -3.60 22.62
CA TYR A 103 -17.78 -4.45 21.58
C TYR A 103 -17.78 -3.75 20.23
N TRP A 104 -16.65 -3.81 19.55
CA TRP A 104 -16.51 -3.43 18.15
C TRP A 104 -15.28 -4.11 17.53
N ASP A 105 -15.26 -4.23 16.21
CA ASP A 105 -14.13 -4.77 15.44
C ASP A 105 -13.47 -3.61 14.65
N PRO A 106 -12.30 -3.12 15.08
CA PRO A 106 -11.63 -1.99 14.43
C PRO A 106 -11.26 -2.21 12.97
N MET A 107 -10.86 -3.43 12.59
CA MET A 107 -10.52 -3.73 11.20
C MET A 107 -11.75 -3.71 10.31
N GLN A 108 -12.86 -4.33 10.73
CA GLN A 108 -14.11 -4.26 9.95
C GLN A 108 -14.57 -2.81 9.78
N PHE A 109 -14.54 -2.03 10.87
CA PHE A 109 -14.89 -0.61 10.83
C PHE A 109 -14.02 0.16 9.83
N MET A 110 -12.71 -0.06 9.83
CA MET A 110 -11.81 0.62 8.89
C MET A 110 -12.03 0.21 7.43
N ILE A 111 -12.33 -1.06 7.16
CA ILE A 111 -12.69 -1.53 5.81
C ILE A 111 -13.92 -0.77 5.32
N ASP A 112 -14.99 -0.78 6.12
CA ASP A 112 -16.26 -0.12 5.76
C ASP A 112 -16.07 1.39 5.52
N GLU A 113 -15.32 2.07 6.39
CA GLU A 113 -15.08 3.52 6.25
C GLU A 113 -14.14 3.87 5.09
N CYS A 114 -13.15 3.04 4.77
CA CYS A 114 -12.30 3.23 3.58
C CYS A 114 -13.13 3.03 2.31
N HIS A 115 -13.90 1.96 2.24
CA HIS A 115 -14.69 1.59 1.06
C HIS A 115 -15.82 2.60 0.78
N LYS A 116 -16.46 3.16 1.80
CA LYS A 116 -17.40 4.29 1.67
C LYS A 116 -16.78 5.51 0.98
N ARG A 117 -15.46 5.69 1.12
CA ARG A 117 -14.69 6.81 0.55
C ARG A 117 -14.00 6.46 -0.78
N GLY A 118 -14.20 5.25 -1.29
CA GLY A 118 -13.52 4.76 -2.50
C GLY A 118 -12.02 4.52 -2.30
N MET A 119 -11.55 4.37 -1.06
CA MET A 119 -10.16 4.04 -0.72
C MET A 119 -9.99 2.53 -0.60
N GLU A 120 -8.84 2.01 -1.02
CA GLU A 120 -8.42 0.65 -0.68
C GLU A 120 -8.04 0.53 0.80
N PHE A 121 -8.35 -0.61 1.40
CA PHE A 121 -7.89 -1.00 2.73
C PHE A 121 -6.85 -2.13 2.64
N HIS A 122 -5.64 -1.86 3.13
CA HIS A 122 -4.54 -2.81 3.17
C HIS A 122 -4.29 -3.22 4.63
N ALA A 123 -4.47 -4.50 4.95
CA ALA A 123 -4.25 -5.04 6.29
C ALA A 123 -2.74 -5.21 6.54
N TRP A 124 -2.17 -4.33 7.37
CA TRP A 124 -0.75 -4.38 7.72
C TRP A 124 -0.49 -5.30 8.90
N ILE A 125 0.34 -6.31 8.66
CA ILE A 125 0.80 -7.27 9.66
C ILE A 125 2.32 -7.15 9.86
N ASN A 126 2.76 -7.17 11.11
CA ASN A 126 4.12 -7.58 11.42
C ASN A 126 4.14 -9.11 11.50
N PRO A 127 4.96 -9.85 10.74
CA PRO A 127 4.90 -11.31 10.66
C PRO A 127 5.46 -12.02 11.91
N TYR A 128 6.65 -11.61 12.37
CA TYR A 128 7.43 -12.39 13.33
C TYR A 128 7.38 -11.83 14.75
N ARG A 129 7.15 -10.52 14.93
CA ARG A 129 7.10 -9.94 16.27
C ARG A 129 5.94 -10.52 17.06
N ALA A 130 6.24 -11.04 18.25
CA ALA A 130 5.28 -11.59 19.19
C ALA A 130 5.23 -10.82 20.52
N LYS A 131 6.21 -9.95 20.78
CA LYS A 131 6.23 -9.08 21.97
C LYS A 131 7.17 -7.90 21.74
N THR A 132 6.69 -6.68 21.91
CA THR A 132 7.52 -5.46 21.99
C THR A 132 8.16 -5.31 23.38
N LYS A 133 9.19 -4.46 23.50
CA LYS A 133 9.84 -4.15 24.79
C LYS A 133 8.87 -3.60 25.85
N GLY A 134 7.83 -2.88 25.42
CA GLY A 134 6.83 -2.28 26.31
C GLY A 134 5.76 -3.26 26.80
N THR A 135 5.72 -4.47 26.27
CA THR A 135 4.73 -5.49 26.67
C THR A 135 5.22 -6.22 27.90
N THR A 136 4.54 -6.06 29.03
CA THR A 136 4.95 -6.65 30.30
C THR A 136 4.27 -7.99 30.59
N ALA A 137 3.09 -8.23 30.04
CA ALA A 137 2.32 -9.46 30.20
C ALA A 137 1.73 -9.93 28.87
N LEU A 138 1.72 -11.25 28.67
CA LEU A 138 1.11 -11.91 27.52
C LEU A 138 -0.23 -12.53 27.94
N SER A 139 -1.24 -12.46 27.07
CA SER A 139 -2.53 -13.09 27.30
C SER A 139 -2.38 -14.62 27.49
N PRO A 140 -3.19 -15.30 28.33
CA PRO A 140 -3.13 -16.76 28.46
C PRO A 140 -3.29 -17.51 27.12
N ILE A 141 -4.04 -16.95 26.17
CA ILE A 141 -4.23 -17.53 24.84
C ILE A 141 -3.14 -17.14 23.83
N HIS A 142 -2.14 -16.37 24.24
CA HIS A 142 -1.05 -15.95 23.37
C HIS A 142 -0.27 -17.17 22.86
N PRO A 143 0.09 -17.24 21.55
CA PRO A 143 0.73 -18.43 20.97
C PRO A 143 2.01 -18.90 21.69
N TYR A 144 2.79 -17.96 22.26
CA TYR A 144 3.95 -18.27 23.10
C TYR A 144 3.63 -19.14 24.31
N ASN A 145 2.51 -18.90 24.99
CA ASN A 145 2.19 -19.61 26.23
C ASN A 145 1.84 -21.09 25.98
N LYS A 146 1.42 -21.43 24.77
CA LYS A 146 1.14 -22.81 24.36
C LYS A 146 2.37 -23.52 23.80
N ASN A 147 3.24 -22.79 23.13
CA ASN A 147 4.38 -23.35 22.40
C ASN A 147 5.62 -22.45 22.53
N PRO A 148 6.21 -22.31 23.73
CA PRO A 148 7.35 -21.40 23.95
C PRO A 148 8.59 -21.77 23.12
N GLU A 149 8.75 -23.05 22.77
CA GLU A 149 9.83 -23.56 21.90
C GLU A 149 9.82 -22.97 20.49
N ARG A 150 8.69 -22.37 20.07
CA ARG A 150 8.54 -21.76 18.75
C ARG A 150 9.08 -20.32 18.68
N PHE A 151 9.62 -19.79 19.77
CA PHE A 151 9.94 -18.38 19.89
C PHE A 151 11.38 -18.13 20.32
N VAL A 152 11.87 -16.97 19.92
CA VAL A 152 13.21 -16.48 20.21
C VAL A 152 13.11 -15.15 20.95
N ASN A 153 13.81 -15.05 22.08
CA ASN A 153 14.05 -13.76 22.73
C ASN A 153 15.27 -13.10 22.10
N TYR A 154 15.12 -11.83 21.72
CA TYR A 154 16.22 -11.05 21.14
C TYR A 154 16.01 -9.57 21.43
N ALA A 155 17.05 -8.89 21.93
CA ALA A 155 17.04 -7.46 22.20
C ALA A 155 15.83 -7.02 23.06
N GLY A 156 15.47 -7.81 24.09
CA GLY A 156 14.34 -7.54 24.99
C GLY A 156 12.95 -7.69 24.36
N GLN A 157 12.86 -8.35 23.20
CA GLN A 157 11.62 -8.63 22.47
C GLN A 157 11.47 -10.14 22.23
N LEU A 158 10.26 -10.55 21.83
CA LEU A 158 9.95 -11.94 21.47
C LEU A 158 9.56 -12.02 19.99
N TYR A 159 10.10 -13.02 19.31
CA TYR A 159 9.83 -13.28 17.89
C TYR A 159 9.43 -14.73 17.69
N PHE A 160 8.51 -15.00 16.75
CA PHE A 160 8.44 -16.30 16.11
C PHE A 160 9.79 -16.58 15.46
N ASP A 161 10.37 -17.76 15.71
CA ASP A 161 11.57 -18.18 14.99
C ASP A 161 11.24 -18.38 13.50
N PRO A 162 11.85 -17.60 12.57
CA PRO A 162 11.57 -17.73 11.14
C PRO A 162 11.97 -19.10 10.55
N ALA A 163 12.87 -19.84 11.21
CA ALA A 163 13.33 -21.15 10.76
C ALA A 163 12.26 -22.23 10.81
N LEU A 164 11.33 -22.13 11.77
CA LEU A 164 10.37 -23.18 12.08
C LEU A 164 9.22 -23.23 11.05
N PRO A 165 9.02 -24.36 10.34
CA PRO A 165 7.88 -24.53 9.44
C PRO A 165 6.53 -24.31 10.11
N GLU A 166 6.39 -24.65 11.39
CA GLU A 166 5.20 -24.45 12.20
C GLU A 166 4.84 -22.96 12.34
N ASN A 167 5.85 -22.09 12.43
CA ASN A 167 5.65 -20.65 12.49
C ASN A 167 5.20 -20.09 11.15
N ARG A 168 5.80 -20.54 10.04
CA ARG A 168 5.34 -20.11 8.71
C ARG A 168 3.90 -20.54 8.44
N LYS A 169 3.56 -21.80 8.75
CA LYS A 169 2.18 -22.31 8.67
C LYS A 169 1.22 -21.51 9.53
N TYR A 170 1.62 -21.15 10.75
CA TYR A 170 0.81 -20.33 11.65
C TYR A 170 0.58 -18.92 11.11
N ILE A 171 1.62 -18.25 10.61
CA ILE A 171 1.49 -16.92 10.00
C ILE A 171 0.58 -16.97 8.77
N CYS A 172 0.75 -17.97 7.89
CA CYS A 172 -0.15 -18.18 6.75
C CYS A 172 -1.59 -18.45 7.20
N LYS A 173 -1.80 -19.14 8.33
CA LYS A 173 -3.13 -19.34 8.91
C LYS A 173 -3.78 -18.02 9.33
N ILE A 174 -3.02 -17.09 9.91
CA ILE A 174 -3.51 -15.75 10.26
C ILE A 174 -3.85 -14.94 9.00
N VAL A 175 -2.98 -14.99 7.98
CA VAL A 175 -3.26 -14.35 6.68
C VAL A 175 -4.54 -14.91 6.07
N ARG A 176 -4.69 -16.24 6.02
CA ARG A 176 -5.89 -16.92 5.52
C ARG A 176 -7.16 -16.49 6.26
N ASP A 177 -7.08 -16.38 7.58
CA ASP A 177 -8.19 -15.93 8.42
C ASP A 177 -8.64 -14.50 8.06
N ILE A 178 -7.69 -13.57 7.92
CA ILE A 178 -7.97 -12.18 7.50
C ILE A 178 -8.61 -12.17 6.10
N VAL A 179 -7.93 -12.75 5.12
CA VAL A 179 -8.36 -12.69 3.71
C VAL A 179 -9.71 -13.35 3.50
N THR A 180 -9.97 -14.48 4.17
CA THR A 180 -11.23 -15.20 4.00
C THR A 180 -12.41 -14.44 4.59
N ARG A 181 -12.24 -13.86 5.80
CA ARG A 181 -13.37 -13.28 6.55
C ARG A 181 -13.64 -11.81 6.25
N TYR A 182 -12.63 -11.06 5.83
CA TYR A 182 -12.73 -9.62 5.66
C TYR A 182 -12.54 -9.21 4.20
N ASP A 183 -13.19 -8.12 3.80
CA ASP A 183 -13.09 -7.57 2.44
C ASP A 183 -11.86 -6.65 2.30
N VAL A 184 -10.68 -7.18 2.58
CA VAL A 184 -9.42 -6.45 2.41
C VAL A 184 -9.06 -6.35 0.92
N ASP A 185 -8.40 -5.26 0.53
CA ASP A 185 -7.90 -5.09 -0.84
C ASP A 185 -6.44 -5.57 -0.96
N ALA A 186 -5.68 -5.56 0.15
CA ALA A 186 -4.35 -6.15 0.22
C ALA A 186 -3.98 -6.67 1.62
N ILE A 187 -3.02 -7.58 1.66
CA ILE A 187 -2.16 -7.83 2.82
C ILE A 187 -0.86 -7.04 2.63
N HIS A 188 -0.42 -6.37 3.69
CA HIS A 188 0.79 -5.57 3.69
C HIS A 188 1.74 -6.02 4.80
N MET A 189 3.01 -6.17 4.49
CA MET A 189 4.08 -6.37 5.47
C MET A 189 5.03 -5.17 5.44
N ASP A 190 5.50 -4.75 6.61
CA ASP A 190 6.55 -3.73 6.72
C ASP A 190 7.96 -4.36 6.64
N ASP A 191 8.94 -3.74 7.27
CA ASP A 191 10.36 -4.04 7.15
C ASP A 191 10.90 -5.00 8.23
N TYR A 192 10.03 -5.55 9.09
CA TYR A 192 10.46 -6.47 10.15
C TYR A 192 10.42 -7.93 9.70
N PHE A 193 11.59 -8.43 9.29
CA PHE A 193 11.82 -9.84 8.99
C PHE A 193 12.54 -10.51 10.17
N TYR A 194 13.83 -10.84 10.02
CA TYR A 194 14.68 -10.93 11.20
C TYR A 194 14.82 -9.54 11.84
N PRO A 195 14.98 -9.47 13.17
CA PRO A 195 15.07 -8.20 13.87
C PRO A 195 16.32 -7.42 13.49
N TYR A 196 16.21 -6.09 13.61
CA TYR A 196 17.35 -5.18 13.47
C TYR A 196 18.50 -5.62 14.38
N PRO A 197 19.75 -5.63 13.90
CA PRO A 197 20.90 -6.04 14.71
C PRO A 197 21.00 -5.24 16.01
N ASN A 198 21.18 -5.96 17.12
CA ASN A 198 21.44 -5.41 18.44
C ASN A 198 22.94 -5.61 18.78
N PRO A 199 23.70 -4.54 19.04
CA PRO A 199 25.13 -4.64 19.30
C PRO A 199 25.47 -5.65 20.41
N GLY A 200 26.37 -6.59 20.11
CA GLY A 200 26.84 -7.61 21.06
C GLY A 200 25.90 -8.82 21.23
N GLU A 201 24.79 -8.89 20.50
CA GLU A 201 23.82 -9.97 20.57
C GLU A 201 23.56 -10.56 19.18
N ASP A 202 23.94 -11.83 18.94
CA ASP A 202 23.49 -12.57 17.74
C ASP A 202 22.08 -13.12 17.96
N PHE A 203 21.31 -13.20 16.88
CA PHE A 203 19.99 -13.81 16.94
C PHE A 203 20.15 -15.32 17.26
N PRO A 204 19.55 -15.84 18.34
CA PRO A 204 19.91 -17.14 18.90
C PRO A 204 19.19 -18.31 18.20
N ASP A 205 19.47 -18.50 16.91
CA ASP A 205 18.88 -19.53 16.04
C ASP A 205 19.85 -20.69 15.72
N HIS A 206 20.89 -20.89 16.54
CA HIS A 206 21.89 -21.94 16.31
C HIS A 206 21.30 -23.35 16.36
N VAL A 207 20.37 -23.62 17.31
CA VAL A 207 19.65 -24.91 17.38
C VAL A 207 18.79 -25.10 16.14
N SER A 208 18.05 -24.06 15.75
CA SER A 208 17.18 -24.08 14.58
C SER A 208 17.97 -24.25 13.29
N PHE A 209 19.17 -23.66 13.18
CA PHE A 209 20.07 -23.86 12.05
C PHE A 209 20.59 -25.30 11.99
N ALA A 210 20.97 -25.90 13.12
CA ALA A 210 21.41 -27.29 13.16
C ALA A 210 20.30 -28.27 12.72
N GLN A 211 19.05 -27.99 13.13
CA GLN A 211 17.91 -28.87 12.85
C GLN A 211 17.29 -28.63 11.46
N TYR A 212 17.18 -27.38 11.03
CA TYR A 212 16.45 -26.97 9.82
C TYR A 212 17.34 -26.26 8.80
N GLY A 213 18.66 -26.46 8.86
CA GLY A 213 19.64 -25.79 8.01
C GLY A 213 19.51 -26.07 6.50
N ARG A 214 18.71 -27.06 6.08
CA ARG A 214 18.41 -27.41 4.68
C ARG A 214 19.66 -27.52 3.76
N GLY A 215 20.81 -27.92 4.32
CA GLY A 215 22.06 -28.07 3.56
C GLY A 215 22.82 -26.76 3.29
N TYR A 216 22.36 -25.62 3.80
CA TYR A 216 23.11 -24.37 3.73
C TYR A 216 24.33 -24.41 4.65
N SER A 217 25.50 -24.09 4.10
CA SER A 217 26.75 -23.91 4.88
C SER A 217 26.87 -22.50 5.47
N ASN A 218 26.16 -21.52 4.90
CA ASN A 218 26.15 -20.14 5.35
C ASN A 218 24.82 -19.81 6.06
N LYS A 219 24.89 -19.42 7.35
CA LYS A 219 23.70 -19.10 8.16
C LYS A 219 22.92 -17.90 7.60
N ALA A 220 23.57 -16.92 6.99
CA ALA A 220 22.91 -15.76 6.40
C ALA A 220 22.07 -16.13 5.15
N ASP A 221 22.59 -17.02 4.29
CA ASP A 221 21.83 -17.53 3.14
C ASP A 221 20.61 -18.33 3.60
N TRP A 222 20.77 -19.16 4.63
CA TRP A 222 19.67 -19.89 5.24
C TRP A 222 18.60 -18.97 5.87
N ARG A 223 19.02 -17.93 6.60
CA ARG A 223 18.11 -16.92 7.15
C ARG A 223 17.31 -16.24 6.04
N ARG A 224 17.96 -15.86 4.93
CA ARG A 224 17.27 -15.31 3.75
C ARG A 224 16.27 -16.30 3.18
N ASP A 225 16.65 -17.56 3.02
CA ASP A 225 15.77 -18.60 2.51
C ASP A 225 14.54 -18.82 3.42
N ASN A 226 14.69 -18.77 4.75
CA ASN A 226 13.56 -18.83 5.68
C ASN A 226 12.53 -17.73 5.42
N VAL A 227 12.99 -16.50 5.18
CA VAL A 227 12.11 -15.37 4.85
C VAL A 227 11.49 -15.54 3.47
N ASN A 228 12.29 -15.93 2.47
CA ASN A 228 11.85 -16.18 1.10
C ASN A 228 10.70 -17.20 1.04
N VAL A 229 10.85 -18.32 1.77
CA VAL A 229 9.82 -19.36 1.86
C VAL A 229 8.54 -18.80 2.49
N LEU A 230 8.61 -18.00 3.55
CA LEU A 230 7.40 -17.37 4.11
C LEU A 230 6.72 -16.44 3.12
N ILE A 231 7.48 -15.57 2.43
CA ILE A 231 6.92 -14.62 1.46
C ILE A 231 6.20 -15.37 0.34
N LYS A 232 6.79 -16.44 -0.18
CA LYS A 232 6.15 -17.31 -1.17
C LYS A 232 4.89 -17.98 -0.61
N GLU A 233 4.93 -18.57 0.58
CA GLU A 233 3.78 -19.25 1.20
C GLU A 233 2.62 -18.28 1.50
N ILE A 234 2.91 -17.03 1.89
CA ILE A 234 1.90 -15.99 2.08
C ILE A 234 1.26 -15.63 0.74
N HIS A 235 2.05 -15.42 -0.31
CA HIS A 235 1.54 -15.14 -1.65
C HIS A 235 0.57 -16.25 -2.12
N GLU A 236 1.00 -17.51 -2.03
CA GLU A 236 0.19 -18.67 -2.40
C GLU A 236 -1.10 -18.73 -1.57
N THR A 237 -1.00 -18.48 -0.25
CA THR A 237 -2.17 -18.43 0.64
C THR A 237 -3.18 -17.35 0.24
N VAL A 238 -2.72 -16.14 -0.10
CA VAL A 238 -3.60 -15.05 -0.53
C VAL A 238 -4.29 -15.41 -1.86
N ARG A 239 -3.54 -15.99 -2.81
CA ARG A 239 -4.07 -16.42 -4.12
C ARG A 239 -5.11 -17.52 -4.02
N GLU A 240 -4.89 -18.50 -3.16
CA GLU A 240 -5.87 -19.56 -2.89
C GLU A 240 -7.15 -19.04 -2.24
N CYS A 241 -7.07 -18.00 -1.41
CA CYS A 241 -8.24 -17.43 -0.73
C CYS A 241 -9.05 -16.49 -1.60
N LYS A 242 -8.41 -15.44 -2.12
CA LYS A 242 -9.04 -14.39 -2.92
C LYS A 242 -8.00 -13.87 -3.94
N PRO A 243 -8.03 -14.34 -5.20
CA PRO A 243 -7.01 -14.02 -6.20
C PRO A 243 -6.93 -12.53 -6.56
N TRP A 244 -7.93 -11.71 -6.22
CA TRP A 244 -7.89 -10.26 -6.41
C TRP A 244 -7.23 -9.49 -5.26
N VAL A 245 -7.02 -10.10 -4.08
CA VAL A 245 -6.38 -9.42 -2.94
C VAL A 245 -4.88 -9.34 -3.20
N LYS A 246 -4.29 -8.15 -3.13
CA LYS A 246 -2.86 -7.95 -3.38
C LYS A 246 -2.03 -8.37 -2.17
N PHE A 247 -0.77 -8.77 -2.38
CA PHE A 247 0.20 -8.93 -1.31
C PHE A 247 1.40 -8.03 -1.58
N GLY A 248 1.68 -7.09 -0.69
CA GLY A 248 2.82 -6.19 -0.85
C GLY A 248 3.65 -6.01 0.39
N VAL A 249 4.86 -5.47 0.19
CA VAL A 249 5.88 -5.34 1.22
C VAL A 249 6.48 -3.93 1.20
N SER A 250 6.68 -3.33 2.37
CA SER A 250 7.38 -2.07 2.60
C SER A 250 8.74 -2.33 3.27
N PRO A 251 9.76 -2.73 2.49
CA PRO A 251 11.07 -3.07 3.05
C PRO A 251 11.85 -1.81 3.45
N PHE A 252 12.96 -2.00 4.16
CA PHE A 252 13.88 -0.90 4.47
C PHE A 252 14.35 -0.20 3.18
N GLY A 253 14.71 1.08 3.24
CA GLY A 253 15.00 1.85 2.03
C GLY A 253 16.29 1.45 1.30
N ILE A 254 17.24 0.80 1.98
CA ILE A 254 18.51 0.32 1.37
C ILE A 254 18.40 -1.20 1.16
N TYR A 255 18.51 -1.68 -0.09
CA TYR A 255 18.60 -3.11 -0.35
C TYR A 255 19.97 -3.66 0.04
N ARG A 256 21.02 -3.11 -0.57
CA ARG A 256 22.44 -3.35 -0.28
C ARG A 256 23.24 -2.09 -0.53
N ASN A 257 24.31 -1.89 0.23
CA ASN A 257 25.31 -0.85 0.04
C ASN A 257 26.29 -1.29 -1.06
N LYS A 258 26.76 -0.33 -1.86
CA LYS A 258 27.74 -0.56 -2.92
C LYS A 258 29.05 -1.22 -2.44
N LYS A 259 29.43 -0.99 -1.17
CA LYS A 259 30.61 -1.63 -0.55
C LYS A 259 30.44 -3.14 -0.35
N ASN A 260 29.20 -3.61 -0.20
CA ASN A 260 28.85 -5.01 0.07
C ASN A 260 28.47 -5.77 -1.22
N ASP A 261 27.99 -5.06 -2.24
CA ASP A 261 27.65 -5.59 -3.55
C ASP A 261 27.86 -4.49 -4.60
N PRO A 262 28.61 -4.71 -5.70
CA PRO A 262 28.79 -3.72 -6.77
C PRO A 262 27.47 -3.21 -7.38
N ASN A 263 26.40 -3.99 -7.32
CA ASN A 263 25.05 -3.61 -7.74
C ASN A 263 24.23 -2.91 -6.65
N GLY A 264 24.78 -2.73 -5.44
CA GLY A 264 24.14 -1.98 -4.36
C GLY A 264 24.08 -0.48 -4.61
N SER A 265 23.22 0.20 -3.85
CA SER A 265 23.11 1.67 -3.87
C SER A 265 24.34 2.33 -3.24
N ASP A 266 24.68 3.55 -3.67
CA ASP A 266 25.75 4.34 -3.04
C ASP A 266 25.32 4.88 -1.66
N THR A 267 25.32 3.95 -0.70
CA THR A 267 24.84 4.13 0.67
C THR A 267 25.76 3.42 1.66
N ARG A 268 25.58 3.71 2.96
CA ARG A 268 26.44 3.19 4.05
C ARG A 268 25.65 2.76 5.29
N GLY A 269 24.34 2.56 5.17
CA GLY A 269 23.44 2.25 6.27
C GLY A 269 23.14 0.76 6.45
N LEU A 270 22.16 0.46 7.29
CA LEU A 270 21.50 -0.85 7.40
C LEU A 270 20.99 -1.33 6.02
N GLN A 271 20.95 -2.63 5.78
CA GLN A 271 20.58 -3.23 4.50
C GLN A 271 19.52 -4.32 4.68
N ASN A 272 18.55 -4.38 3.77
CA ASN A 272 17.57 -5.49 3.76
C ASN A 272 18.25 -6.85 3.62
N TYR A 273 19.11 -7.02 2.61
CA TYR A 273 19.64 -8.34 2.25
C TYR A 273 20.61 -8.89 3.30
N ASP A 274 21.46 -8.02 3.82
CA ASP A 274 22.60 -8.41 4.67
C ASP A 274 22.22 -8.42 6.17
N ASP A 275 21.43 -7.45 6.63
CA ASP A 275 21.16 -7.27 8.06
C ASP A 275 19.77 -7.78 8.47
N LEU A 276 18.77 -7.64 7.59
CA LEU A 276 17.38 -8.07 7.84
C LEU A 276 17.01 -9.40 7.14
N TYR A 277 17.95 -9.94 6.34
CA TYR A 277 17.80 -11.17 5.57
C TYR A 277 16.57 -11.17 4.64
N ALA A 278 16.28 -10.01 4.07
CA ALA A 278 15.17 -9.77 3.17
C ALA A 278 15.65 -9.62 1.72
N ASP A 279 15.49 -10.68 0.92
CA ASP A 279 15.84 -10.65 -0.50
C ASP A 279 14.69 -10.12 -1.37
N VAL A 280 14.40 -8.83 -1.21
CA VAL A 280 13.27 -8.16 -1.85
C VAL A 280 13.30 -8.28 -3.38
N LEU A 281 14.48 -8.21 -4.01
CA LEU A 281 14.60 -8.33 -5.46
C LEU A 281 14.20 -9.74 -5.93
N MET A 282 14.55 -10.78 -5.17
CA MET A 282 14.08 -12.14 -5.45
C MET A 282 12.55 -12.23 -5.40
N TRP A 283 11.90 -11.61 -4.42
CA TRP A 283 10.44 -11.64 -4.28
C TRP A 283 9.74 -10.93 -5.44
N ILE A 284 10.26 -9.76 -5.83
CA ILE A 284 9.77 -8.97 -6.96
C ILE A 284 9.91 -9.75 -8.26
N ASN A 285 11.08 -10.33 -8.52
CA ASN A 285 11.37 -11.01 -9.79
C ASN A 285 10.62 -12.34 -9.95
N ASN A 286 10.38 -13.06 -8.85
CA ASN A 286 9.56 -14.27 -8.87
C ASN A 286 8.05 -13.97 -8.78
N GLY A 287 7.66 -12.71 -8.61
CA GLY A 287 6.26 -12.31 -8.51
C GLY A 287 5.57 -12.73 -7.22
N TRP A 288 6.32 -13.01 -6.16
CA TRP A 288 5.78 -13.38 -4.84
C TRP A 288 5.24 -12.17 -4.08
N VAL A 289 5.51 -10.96 -4.55
CA VAL A 289 4.84 -9.75 -4.11
C VAL A 289 4.21 -9.07 -5.33
N ASP A 290 3.04 -8.46 -5.12
CA ASP A 290 2.30 -7.73 -6.14
C ASP A 290 2.71 -6.25 -6.19
N TYR A 291 3.30 -5.71 -5.12
CA TYR A 291 3.91 -4.37 -5.11
C TYR A 291 4.98 -4.26 -4.03
N ASN A 292 5.85 -3.26 -4.13
CA ASN A 292 6.82 -2.92 -3.10
C ASN A 292 6.85 -1.42 -2.77
N ILE A 293 7.08 -1.10 -1.49
CA ILE A 293 7.13 0.26 -0.97
C ILE A 293 8.41 0.52 -0.16
N PRO A 294 9.61 0.59 -0.77
CA PRO A 294 10.84 0.86 -0.02
C PRO A 294 10.72 2.15 0.80
N GLN A 295 11.12 2.06 2.06
CA GLN A 295 11.09 3.14 3.05
C GLN A 295 12.25 4.14 2.82
N ILE A 296 12.15 4.97 1.78
CA ILE A 296 13.17 5.99 1.44
C ILE A 296 12.93 7.26 2.28
N TYR A 297 13.14 7.13 3.59
CA TYR A 297 12.76 8.15 4.58
C TYR A 297 13.75 9.31 4.71
N TRP A 298 14.91 9.24 4.08
CA TRP A 298 15.93 10.28 4.16
C TRP A 298 15.62 11.49 3.29
N GLU A 299 16.30 12.60 3.58
CA GLU A 299 16.33 13.79 2.73
C GLU A 299 17.16 13.56 1.46
N ILE A 300 16.89 14.37 0.43
CA ILE A 300 17.77 14.53 -0.72
C ILE A 300 19.10 15.12 -0.23
N GLY A 301 20.20 14.49 -0.62
CA GLY A 301 21.57 14.81 -0.23
C GLY A 301 22.02 14.17 1.10
N HIS A 302 21.24 13.25 1.69
CA HIS A 302 21.65 12.61 2.95
C HIS A 302 22.96 11.81 2.78
N PRO A 303 24.00 12.06 3.60
CA PRO A 303 25.37 11.59 3.32
C PRO A 303 25.56 10.06 3.37
N ALA A 304 24.68 9.34 4.06
CA ALA A 304 24.75 7.88 4.17
C ALA A 304 23.67 7.15 3.36
N ALA A 305 22.63 7.85 2.90
CA ALA A 305 21.41 7.24 2.37
C ALA A 305 20.62 8.27 1.55
N ASP A 306 21.25 8.87 0.54
CA ASP A 306 20.63 9.93 -0.26
C ASP A 306 19.34 9.44 -0.93
N TYR A 307 18.24 10.17 -0.72
CA TYR A 307 16.96 9.91 -1.36
C TYR A 307 17.09 9.79 -2.89
N ASP A 308 17.87 10.69 -3.52
CA ASP A 308 18.01 10.72 -4.99
C ASP A 308 18.67 9.44 -5.52
N ASN A 309 19.79 9.06 -4.91
CA ASN A 309 20.45 7.79 -5.21
C ASN A 309 19.53 6.58 -5.00
N LEU A 310 18.78 6.55 -3.89
CA LEU A 310 17.93 5.42 -3.54
C LEU A 310 16.72 5.27 -4.48
N ILE A 311 16.02 6.36 -4.79
CA ILE A 311 14.85 6.27 -5.67
C ILE A 311 15.23 5.86 -7.09
N HIS A 312 16.35 6.37 -7.62
CA HIS A 312 16.87 5.93 -8.90
C HIS A 312 17.30 4.46 -8.90
N TRP A 313 17.92 4.00 -7.81
CA TRP A 313 18.30 2.60 -7.66
C TRP A 313 17.07 1.69 -7.66
N TRP A 314 16.05 1.98 -6.84
CA TRP A 314 14.83 1.18 -6.82
C TRP A 314 14.08 1.22 -8.16
N ALA A 315 13.97 2.39 -8.77
CA ALA A 315 13.33 2.56 -10.08
C ALA A 315 13.98 1.71 -11.19
N LYS A 316 15.29 1.46 -11.08
CA LYS A 316 16.05 0.60 -12.00
C LYS A 316 15.91 -0.89 -11.69
N HIS A 317 15.89 -1.27 -10.41
CA HIS A 317 16.03 -2.67 -10.00
C HIS A 317 14.71 -3.37 -9.65
N ALA A 318 13.61 -2.63 -9.42
CA ALA A 318 12.31 -3.18 -9.01
C ALA A 318 11.22 -3.14 -10.10
N ALA A 319 11.58 -3.00 -11.38
CA ALA A 319 10.61 -2.76 -12.45
C ALA A 319 9.63 -3.92 -12.75
N SER A 320 9.89 -5.14 -12.25
CA SER A 320 9.04 -6.32 -12.48
C SER A 320 7.69 -6.24 -11.74
N ARG A 321 7.55 -5.33 -10.77
CA ARG A 321 6.32 -5.08 -10.01
C ARG A 321 6.13 -3.58 -9.77
N PRO A 322 4.89 -3.12 -9.53
CA PRO A 322 4.61 -1.76 -9.10
C PRO A 322 5.49 -1.32 -7.93
N LEU A 323 6.23 -0.22 -8.14
CA LEU A 323 7.06 0.44 -7.14
C LEU A 323 6.36 1.70 -6.62
N PHE A 324 6.15 1.76 -5.32
CA PHE A 324 5.72 2.98 -4.62
C PHE A 324 6.82 3.43 -3.65
N ILE A 325 6.89 4.71 -3.30
CA ILE A 325 7.95 5.19 -2.39
C ILE A 325 7.37 5.50 -1.01
N GLY A 326 7.94 4.89 0.03
CA GLY A 326 7.65 5.26 1.42
C GLY A 326 8.30 6.60 1.76
N GLN A 327 7.50 7.58 2.17
CA GLN A 327 7.94 8.94 2.50
C GLN A 327 7.81 9.20 3.99
N ASP A 328 8.89 9.60 4.67
CA ASP A 328 8.78 10.22 5.99
C ASP A 328 8.42 11.70 5.81
N VAL A 329 7.21 12.06 6.23
CA VAL A 329 6.65 13.40 6.11
C VAL A 329 7.47 14.38 6.93
N MET A 330 7.81 14.05 8.18
CA MET A 330 8.53 14.95 9.07
C MET A 330 9.93 15.25 8.57
N ARG A 331 10.69 14.23 8.14
CA ARG A 331 12.03 14.42 7.56
C ARG A 331 11.98 15.23 6.27
N THR A 332 10.93 15.06 5.48
CA THR A 332 10.73 15.82 4.25
C THR A 332 10.48 17.30 4.53
N VAL A 333 9.64 17.62 5.51
CA VAL A 333 9.28 19.02 5.80
C VAL A 333 10.28 19.76 6.68
N ASN A 334 11.07 19.04 7.49
CA ASN A 334 12.07 19.63 8.38
C ASN A 334 13.39 19.96 7.67
N LYS A 335 13.60 19.50 6.44
CA LYS A 335 14.80 19.81 5.66
C LYS A 335 14.48 20.82 4.56
N ALA A 336 15.28 21.89 4.51
CA ALA A 336 15.24 22.84 3.41
C ALA A 336 15.72 22.20 2.10
N ASP A 337 15.16 22.63 0.97
CA ASP A 337 15.64 22.24 -0.34
C ASP A 337 16.98 22.92 -0.66
N ALA A 338 17.92 22.16 -1.22
CA ALA A 338 19.27 22.67 -1.50
C ALA A 338 19.30 23.73 -2.62
N ARG A 339 18.34 23.67 -3.57
CA ARG A 339 18.25 24.62 -4.69
C ARG A 339 17.39 25.83 -4.34
N ASN A 340 16.42 25.67 -3.45
CA ASN A 340 15.61 26.75 -2.92
C ASN A 340 15.43 26.60 -1.40
N PRO A 341 16.31 27.20 -0.58
CA PRO A 341 16.24 27.09 0.88
C PRO A 341 14.99 27.69 1.53
N LEU A 342 14.16 28.44 0.78
CA LEU A 342 12.90 29.02 1.27
C LEU A 342 11.74 28.02 1.33
N GLN A 343 11.94 26.80 0.81
CA GLN A 343 10.95 25.73 0.88
C GLN A 343 11.57 24.44 1.43
N ASN A 344 10.72 23.55 1.92
CA ASN A 344 11.14 22.20 2.28
C ASN A 344 11.34 21.31 1.03
N GLN A 345 11.77 20.07 1.22
CA GLN A 345 12.10 19.17 0.12
C GLN A 345 10.92 18.49 -0.58
N MET A 346 9.68 18.73 -0.15
CA MET A 346 8.50 18.10 -0.77
C MET A 346 8.43 18.33 -2.29
N PRO A 347 8.63 19.56 -2.83
CA PRO A 347 8.57 19.78 -4.27
C PRO A 347 9.65 19.04 -5.05
N ALA A 348 10.87 18.97 -4.52
CA ALA A 348 11.97 18.25 -5.17
C ALA A 348 11.71 16.74 -5.19
N LYS A 349 11.25 16.16 -4.07
CA LYS A 349 10.89 14.74 -3.99
C LYS A 349 9.73 14.38 -4.92
N MET A 350 8.66 15.16 -4.93
CA MET A 350 7.51 14.92 -5.83
C MET A 350 7.90 15.02 -7.30
N LYS A 351 8.72 16.01 -7.66
CA LYS A 351 9.24 16.15 -9.04
C LYS A 351 10.07 14.94 -9.43
N LEU A 352 10.97 14.49 -8.55
CA LEU A 352 11.85 13.36 -8.81
C LEU A 352 11.06 12.06 -8.97
N GLN A 353 10.14 11.78 -8.05
CA GLN A 353 9.23 10.64 -8.11
C GLN A 353 8.49 10.57 -9.46
N ARG A 354 7.83 11.66 -9.88
CA ARG A 354 7.05 11.69 -11.13
C ARG A 354 7.91 11.73 -12.41
N SER A 355 9.21 11.98 -12.28
CA SER A 355 10.15 11.89 -13.40
C SER A 355 10.54 10.44 -13.73
N LEU A 356 10.24 9.49 -12.85
CA LEU A 356 10.59 8.07 -12.98
C LEU A 356 9.35 7.25 -13.35
N PRO A 357 9.22 6.75 -14.60
CA PRO A 357 8.02 6.05 -15.03
C PRO A 357 7.71 4.76 -14.26
N THR A 358 8.72 4.11 -13.70
CA THR A 358 8.56 2.89 -12.89
C THR A 358 7.99 3.17 -11.50
N VAL A 359 8.09 4.41 -11.00
CA VAL A 359 7.54 4.80 -9.71
C VAL A 359 6.09 5.23 -9.88
N GLN A 360 5.15 4.42 -9.40
CA GLN A 360 3.72 4.58 -9.66
C GLN A 360 2.96 5.26 -8.50
N GLY A 361 3.67 5.83 -7.54
CA GLY A 361 3.06 6.52 -6.40
C GLY A 361 3.93 6.55 -5.15
N SER A 362 3.32 6.95 -4.03
CA SER A 362 3.97 7.01 -2.72
C SER A 362 3.03 6.66 -1.58
N CYS A 363 3.62 6.34 -0.44
CA CYS A 363 2.90 6.12 0.81
C CYS A 363 3.49 6.97 1.93
N GLN A 364 2.62 7.59 2.74
CA GLN A 364 2.98 8.67 3.64
C GLN A 364 3.12 8.14 5.06
N TRP A 365 4.35 8.16 5.58
CA TRP A 365 4.68 7.85 6.96
C TRP A 365 4.81 9.16 7.78
N TYR A 366 3.99 9.39 8.80
CA TYR A 366 2.80 8.64 9.20
C TYR A 366 1.58 9.57 9.20
N VAL A 367 0.38 9.00 9.27
CA VAL A 367 -0.88 9.73 9.05
C VAL A 367 -1.02 11.00 9.90
N ALA A 368 -0.58 11.01 11.17
CA ALA A 368 -0.72 12.21 12.00
C ALA A 368 0.04 13.41 11.41
N ALA A 369 1.26 13.21 10.89
CA ALA A 369 2.03 14.29 10.27
C ALA A 369 1.32 14.89 9.04
N VAL A 370 0.60 14.06 8.28
CA VAL A 370 -0.24 14.52 7.17
C VAL A 370 -1.47 15.26 7.68
N VAL A 371 -2.21 14.69 8.64
CA VAL A 371 -3.45 15.27 9.16
C VAL A 371 -3.21 16.58 9.91
N ASP A 372 -2.10 16.69 10.62
CA ASP A 372 -1.65 17.90 11.32
C ASP A 372 -1.08 18.94 10.33
N ASN A 373 -1.01 18.60 9.04
CA ASN A 373 -0.50 19.46 7.97
C ASN A 373 0.92 19.98 8.26
N ALA A 374 1.77 19.11 8.81
CA ALA A 374 3.14 19.46 9.17
C ALA A 374 3.85 20.10 7.97
N GLY A 375 4.46 21.28 8.16
CA GLY A 375 5.15 22.02 7.10
C GLY A 375 4.32 22.27 5.84
N ASN A 376 3.00 22.42 5.97
CA ASN A 376 2.04 22.64 4.88
C ASN A 376 1.90 21.44 3.90
N TYR A 377 2.31 20.23 4.33
CA TYR A 377 2.37 19.04 3.47
C TYR A 377 1.01 18.66 2.89
N ARG A 378 -0.04 18.59 3.72
CA ARG A 378 -1.40 18.25 3.27
C ARG A 378 -1.95 19.26 2.29
N THR A 379 -1.82 20.55 2.59
CA THR A 379 -2.26 21.61 1.67
C THR A 379 -1.61 21.48 0.29
N MET A 380 -0.32 21.14 0.25
CA MET A 380 0.40 20.96 -1.00
C MET A 380 -0.08 19.72 -1.77
N LEU A 381 -0.42 18.62 -1.07
CA LEU A 381 -1.10 17.50 -1.71
C LEU A 381 -2.44 17.95 -2.31
N GLU A 382 -3.30 18.59 -1.53
CA GLU A 382 -4.63 19.03 -1.96
C GLU A 382 -4.59 19.98 -3.16
N LYS A 383 -3.71 20.99 -3.13
CA LYS A 383 -3.75 22.10 -4.10
C LYS A 383 -2.86 21.87 -5.32
N GLU A 384 -1.74 21.18 -5.16
CA GLU A 384 -0.72 21.07 -6.21
C GLU A 384 -0.54 19.66 -6.73
N TYR A 385 -0.34 18.66 -5.87
CA TYR A 385 0.10 17.34 -6.33
C TYR A 385 -1.06 16.38 -6.62
N HIS A 386 -2.09 16.38 -5.77
CA HIS A 386 -3.25 15.49 -5.81
C HIS A 386 -4.55 16.26 -6.07
N ARG A 387 -4.46 17.41 -6.75
CA ARG A 387 -5.59 18.31 -7.07
C ARG A 387 -6.81 17.60 -7.67
N TYR A 388 -6.58 16.54 -8.45
CA TYR A 388 -7.63 15.72 -9.02
C TYR A 388 -7.57 14.29 -8.47
N PRO A 389 -8.72 13.60 -8.35
CA PRO A 389 -8.75 12.19 -7.98
C PRO A 389 -7.90 11.34 -8.93
N ALA A 390 -7.31 10.27 -8.39
CA ALA A 390 -6.60 9.27 -9.18
C ALA A 390 -7.06 7.87 -8.80
N LEU A 391 -7.12 7.01 -9.79
CA LEU A 391 -7.35 5.58 -9.63
C LEU A 391 -6.06 4.92 -9.11
N ILE A 392 -6.19 3.75 -8.50
CA ILE A 392 -5.03 2.91 -8.20
C ILE A 392 -4.42 2.42 -9.53
N PRO A 393 -3.10 2.25 -9.62
CA PRO A 393 -2.47 1.62 -10.76
C PRO A 393 -3.03 0.22 -11.04
N GLU A 394 -3.13 -0.15 -12.31
CA GLU A 394 -3.60 -1.47 -12.72
C GLU A 394 -2.60 -2.56 -12.32
N SER A 395 -3.09 -3.79 -12.17
CA SER A 395 -2.27 -4.96 -11.87
C SER A 395 -2.40 -6.03 -12.97
N PRO A 396 -1.96 -5.74 -14.21
CA PRO A 396 -2.20 -6.60 -15.37
C PRO A 396 -1.50 -7.97 -15.28
N PHE A 397 -0.51 -8.11 -14.38
CA PHE A 397 0.15 -9.38 -14.09
C PHE A 397 -0.72 -10.32 -13.22
N MET A 398 -1.83 -9.83 -12.66
CA MET A 398 -2.83 -10.62 -11.94
C MET A 398 -4.04 -10.91 -12.83
N ASP A 399 -4.60 -9.87 -13.45
CA ASP A 399 -5.64 -9.94 -14.48
C ASP A 399 -5.73 -8.59 -15.21
N ASP A 400 -5.93 -8.63 -16.53
CA ASP A 400 -5.97 -7.46 -17.42
C ASP A 400 -7.35 -7.22 -18.05
N LYS A 401 -8.37 -7.94 -17.57
CA LYS A 401 -9.70 -7.96 -18.18
C LYS A 401 -10.65 -7.03 -17.45
N ALA A 402 -10.87 -5.86 -18.05
CA ALA A 402 -11.85 -4.91 -17.56
C ALA A 402 -13.29 -5.49 -17.45
N PRO A 403 -14.08 -5.03 -16.46
CA PRO A 403 -15.48 -5.39 -16.34
C PRO A 403 -16.29 -4.87 -17.54
N GLY A 404 -17.50 -5.39 -17.69
CA GLY A 404 -18.43 -4.87 -18.70
C GLY A 404 -18.77 -3.39 -18.48
N LYS A 405 -19.16 -2.67 -19.55
CA LYS A 405 -19.65 -1.29 -19.40
C LYS A 405 -20.93 -1.22 -18.57
N VAL A 406 -21.09 -0.14 -17.80
CA VAL A 406 -22.33 0.14 -17.07
C VAL A 406 -23.53 0.27 -18.02
N LYS A 407 -24.72 -0.07 -17.50
CA LYS A 407 -25.98 -0.09 -18.26
C LYS A 407 -26.97 0.93 -17.73
N LYS A 408 -27.93 1.31 -18.57
CA LYS A 408 -29.09 2.16 -18.20
C LYS A 408 -28.71 3.51 -17.56
N VAL A 409 -27.63 4.15 -18.03
CA VAL A 409 -27.20 5.47 -17.53
C VAL A 409 -28.28 6.52 -17.85
N LYS A 410 -28.89 7.10 -16.82
CA LYS A 410 -30.00 8.06 -16.95
C LYS A 410 -30.01 9.06 -15.79
N MET A 411 -30.54 10.25 -16.05
CA MET A 411 -30.86 11.21 -14.99
C MET A 411 -32.20 10.81 -14.37
N VAL A 412 -32.27 10.82 -13.04
CA VAL A 412 -33.49 10.53 -12.25
C VAL A 412 -33.66 11.64 -11.22
N TRP A 413 -34.88 12.14 -11.05
CA TRP A 413 -35.20 13.08 -9.99
C TRP A 413 -35.52 12.32 -8.70
N THR A 414 -34.91 12.73 -7.60
CA THR A 414 -35.17 12.24 -6.25
C THR A 414 -35.66 13.40 -5.38
N TYR A 415 -36.04 13.12 -4.12
CA TYR A 415 -36.41 14.18 -3.18
C TYR A 415 -35.24 15.13 -2.84
N GLU A 416 -33.99 14.68 -3.00
CA GLU A 416 -32.77 15.47 -2.75
C GLU A 416 -32.26 16.19 -4.01
N GLY A 417 -32.92 16.00 -5.16
CA GLY A 417 -32.50 16.56 -6.45
C GLY A 417 -32.18 15.49 -7.51
N PRO A 418 -31.66 15.90 -8.67
CA PRO A 418 -31.39 14.98 -9.76
C PRO A 418 -30.09 14.21 -9.52
N VAL A 419 -30.12 12.91 -9.81
CA VAL A 419 -28.96 12.03 -9.77
C VAL A 419 -28.72 11.42 -11.15
N LEU A 420 -27.46 11.17 -11.49
CA LEU A 420 -27.09 10.29 -12.59
C LEU A 420 -27.08 8.86 -12.05
N PHE A 421 -27.98 8.00 -12.52
CA PHE A 421 -28.12 6.61 -12.09
C PHE A 421 -27.63 5.66 -13.18
N TRP A 422 -27.05 4.52 -12.78
CA TRP A 422 -26.67 3.41 -13.66
C TRP A 422 -26.92 2.05 -12.99
N THR A 423 -26.72 0.99 -13.77
CA THR A 423 -26.77 -0.40 -13.27
C THR A 423 -25.45 -1.08 -13.58
N ALA A 424 -24.99 -1.90 -12.62
CA ALA A 424 -23.79 -2.69 -12.75
C ALA A 424 -23.83 -3.60 -14.00
N PRO A 425 -22.70 -3.82 -14.69
CA PRO A 425 -22.60 -4.90 -15.66
C PRO A 425 -22.83 -6.26 -14.98
N LYS A 426 -23.24 -7.26 -15.77
CA LYS A 426 -23.23 -8.65 -15.29
C LYS A 426 -21.80 -9.17 -15.38
N ALA A 427 -21.36 -9.91 -14.36
CA ALA A 427 -20.10 -10.64 -14.35
C ALA A 427 -20.38 -12.13 -14.14
N LYS A 428 -19.50 -12.99 -14.67
CA LYS A 428 -19.56 -14.44 -14.44
C LYS A 428 -18.79 -14.82 -13.19
N ASP A 429 -17.63 -14.20 -13.00
CA ASP A 429 -16.68 -14.48 -11.93
C ASP A 429 -16.42 -13.21 -11.11
N GLU A 430 -15.96 -13.35 -9.87
CA GLU A 430 -15.74 -12.20 -8.96
C GLU A 430 -14.64 -11.25 -9.47
N MET A 431 -13.66 -11.75 -10.24
CA MET A 431 -12.62 -10.95 -10.90
C MET A 431 -13.20 -9.95 -11.92
N ASP A 432 -14.23 -10.35 -12.67
CA ASP A 432 -14.88 -9.51 -13.72
C ASP A 432 -15.92 -8.53 -13.13
N LYS A 433 -16.15 -8.58 -11.82
CA LYS A 433 -17.25 -7.86 -11.17
C LYS A 433 -16.89 -6.40 -10.95
N ALA A 434 -17.77 -5.53 -11.41
CA ALA A 434 -17.70 -4.11 -11.09
C ALA A 434 -17.94 -3.89 -9.59
N VAL A 435 -16.97 -3.29 -8.91
CA VAL A 435 -17.04 -2.95 -7.48
C VAL A 435 -17.02 -1.44 -7.23
N GLN A 436 -16.58 -0.67 -8.22
CA GLN A 436 -16.42 0.78 -8.14
C GLN A 436 -16.69 1.41 -9.51
N TYR A 437 -17.01 2.70 -9.54
CA TYR A 437 -17.40 3.42 -10.73
C TYR A 437 -16.72 4.79 -10.77
N VAL A 438 -16.32 5.21 -11.97
CA VAL A 438 -15.75 6.53 -12.19
C VAL A 438 -16.73 7.35 -13.00
N VAL A 439 -17.01 8.56 -12.51
CA VAL A 439 -17.90 9.51 -13.17
C VAL A 439 -17.04 10.65 -13.71
N TYR A 440 -17.12 10.83 -15.01
CA TYR A 440 -16.46 11.91 -15.73
C TYR A 440 -17.46 12.96 -16.18
N ARG A 441 -17.06 14.23 -16.19
CA ARG A 441 -17.87 15.34 -16.72
C ARG A 441 -17.07 16.17 -17.72
N PHE A 442 -17.66 16.37 -18.90
CA PHE A 442 -17.13 17.18 -19.99
C PHE A 442 -18.14 18.25 -20.39
N ASP A 443 -17.65 19.35 -20.97
CA ASP A 443 -18.50 20.34 -21.60
C ASP A 443 -19.18 19.78 -22.86
N LYS A 444 -20.34 20.35 -23.25
CA LYS A 444 -21.20 19.83 -24.33
C LYS A 444 -20.44 19.47 -25.63
N LYS A 445 -19.44 20.28 -26.01
CA LYS A 445 -18.69 20.16 -27.28
C LYS A 445 -17.27 19.64 -27.08
N GLU A 446 -16.87 19.39 -25.84
CA GLU A 446 -15.53 18.92 -25.53
C GLU A 446 -15.34 17.47 -25.98
N LYS A 447 -14.14 17.18 -26.50
CA LYS A 447 -13.77 15.81 -26.87
C LYS A 447 -13.52 15.02 -25.59
N VAL A 448 -14.24 13.92 -25.41
CA VAL A 448 -14.04 13.02 -24.27
C VAL A 448 -12.62 12.46 -24.29
N ASN A 449 -11.86 12.76 -23.24
CA ASN A 449 -10.59 12.14 -22.91
C ASN A 449 -10.70 11.55 -21.50
N LEU A 450 -10.78 10.22 -21.40
CA LEU A 450 -10.92 9.55 -20.09
C LEU A 450 -9.59 9.44 -19.35
N ASP A 451 -8.46 9.82 -19.97
CA ASP A 451 -7.13 9.79 -19.35
C ASP A 451 -6.76 11.12 -18.66
N ASP A 452 -7.61 12.13 -18.83
CA ASP A 452 -7.47 13.41 -18.13
C ASP A 452 -8.21 13.37 -16.79
N ALA A 453 -7.44 13.33 -15.71
CA ALA A 453 -7.92 13.26 -14.34
C ALA A 453 -8.79 14.47 -13.95
N SER A 454 -8.63 15.62 -14.62
CA SER A 454 -9.40 16.83 -14.30
C SER A 454 -10.90 16.70 -14.57
N HIS A 455 -11.29 15.72 -15.39
CA HIS A 455 -12.68 15.41 -15.66
C HIS A 455 -13.30 14.41 -14.69
N ILE A 456 -12.53 13.78 -13.80
CA ILE A 456 -13.06 12.88 -12.77
C ILE A 456 -13.77 13.71 -11.71
N VAL A 457 -15.09 13.59 -11.64
CA VAL A 457 -15.92 14.31 -10.66
C VAL A 457 -16.34 13.43 -9.49
N ALA A 458 -16.29 12.11 -9.64
CA ALA A 458 -16.48 11.16 -8.55
C ALA A 458 -15.84 9.82 -8.87
N ILE A 459 -15.39 9.17 -7.80
CA ILE A 459 -15.08 7.74 -7.77
C ILE A 459 -15.93 7.18 -6.63
N THR A 460 -16.85 6.25 -6.93
CA THR A 460 -17.83 5.79 -5.94
C THR A 460 -18.15 4.31 -6.10
N ARG A 461 -18.58 3.66 -5.01
CA ARG A 461 -19.16 2.32 -5.03
C ARG A 461 -20.68 2.33 -5.22
N ASP A 462 -21.31 3.50 -5.14
CA ASP A 462 -22.73 3.68 -5.39
C ASP A 462 -23.07 3.51 -6.87
N HIS A 463 -24.35 3.23 -7.13
CA HIS A 463 -24.89 3.14 -8.49
C HIS A 463 -25.46 4.48 -9.00
N PHE A 464 -25.12 5.57 -8.32
CA PHE A 464 -25.55 6.90 -8.68
C PHE A 464 -24.52 7.97 -8.30
N TYR A 465 -24.69 9.15 -8.88
CA TYR A 465 -23.95 10.36 -8.56
C TYR A 465 -24.90 11.56 -8.47
N PRO A 466 -24.96 12.28 -7.34
CA PRO A 466 -25.72 13.52 -7.24
C PRO A 466 -25.21 14.55 -8.25
N LEU A 467 -26.12 15.06 -9.08
CA LEU A 467 -25.77 16.05 -10.09
C LEU A 467 -25.85 17.47 -9.52
N PRO A 468 -24.84 18.33 -9.74
CA PRO A 468 -24.86 19.72 -9.28
C PRO A 468 -25.79 20.57 -10.16
N TYR A 469 -27.10 20.36 -10.03
CA TYR A 469 -28.15 21.07 -10.76
C TYR A 469 -28.21 22.53 -10.36
N ASN A 470 -28.42 23.42 -11.34
CA ASN A 470 -28.62 24.85 -11.11
C ASN A 470 -29.91 25.36 -11.75
N ASP A 471 -29.88 25.80 -13.00
CA ASP A 471 -31.01 26.42 -13.70
C ASP A 471 -31.50 25.61 -14.90
N GLY A 472 -30.96 24.41 -15.09
CA GLY A 472 -31.34 23.53 -16.19
C GLY A 472 -30.96 24.10 -17.55
N LYS A 473 -30.01 25.04 -17.66
CA LYS A 473 -29.60 25.62 -18.95
C LYS A 473 -28.29 25.05 -19.47
N THR A 474 -27.39 24.63 -18.58
CA THR A 474 -26.04 24.24 -18.98
C THR A 474 -26.02 22.77 -19.37
N LYS A 475 -25.51 22.47 -20.57
CA LYS A 475 -25.45 21.09 -21.07
C LYS A 475 -24.06 20.52 -20.81
N TYR A 476 -24.02 19.39 -20.14
CA TYR A 476 -22.81 18.60 -19.91
C TYR A 476 -22.91 17.23 -20.57
N GLN A 477 -21.76 16.63 -20.82
CA GLN A 477 -21.65 15.23 -21.20
C GLN A 477 -20.98 14.46 -20.07
N TYR A 478 -21.73 13.56 -19.45
CA TYR A 478 -21.21 12.64 -18.46
C TYR A 478 -20.78 11.33 -19.11
N VAL A 479 -19.74 10.72 -18.57
CA VAL A 479 -19.33 9.35 -18.91
C VAL A 479 -19.17 8.57 -17.63
N VAL A 480 -19.73 7.37 -17.57
CA VAL A 480 -19.58 6.47 -16.43
C VAL A 480 -18.85 5.21 -16.87
N THR A 481 -17.81 4.84 -16.14
CA THR A 481 -17.07 3.58 -16.29
C THR A 481 -17.20 2.76 -15.01
N ALA A 482 -16.97 1.44 -15.12
CA ALA A 482 -16.86 0.51 -14.01
C ALA A 482 -15.40 0.07 -13.83
N LEU A 483 -15.03 -0.20 -12.58
CA LEU A 483 -13.76 -0.76 -12.14
C LEU A 483 -14.00 -2.08 -11.43
N ASP A 484 -13.15 -3.06 -11.68
CA ASP A 484 -13.05 -4.28 -10.88
C ASP A 484 -12.14 -4.07 -9.66
N ARG A 485 -11.88 -5.15 -8.90
CA ARG A 485 -10.99 -5.15 -7.72
C ARG A 485 -9.54 -4.80 -8.04
N LEU A 486 -9.11 -4.94 -9.28
CA LEU A 486 -7.75 -4.64 -9.75
C LEU A 486 -7.66 -3.32 -10.52
N HIS A 487 -8.75 -2.54 -10.51
CA HIS A 487 -8.88 -1.23 -11.12
C HIS A 487 -8.77 -1.25 -12.65
N ASN A 488 -9.01 -2.40 -13.29
CA ASN A 488 -9.19 -2.45 -14.75
C ASN A 488 -10.47 -1.69 -15.10
N GLU A 489 -10.40 -0.80 -16.09
CA GLU A 489 -11.50 0.13 -16.38
C GLU A 489 -12.29 -0.26 -17.63
N SER A 490 -13.61 -0.39 -17.48
CA SER A 490 -14.51 -0.69 -18.58
C SER A 490 -14.58 0.45 -19.61
N LYS A 491 -15.09 0.16 -20.82
CA LYS A 491 -15.51 1.21 -21.76
C LYS A 491 -16.60 2.12 -21.16
N GLY A 492 -16.46 3.43 -21.35
CA GLY A 492 -17.42 4.41 -20.82
C GLY A 492 -18.77 4.46 -21.51
N THR A 493 -19.84 4.61 -20.73
CA THR A 493 -21.20 4.87 -21.23
C THR A 493 -21.54 6.36 -21.08
N LYS A 494 -21.84 7.02 -22.20
CA LYS A 494 -22.08 8.46 -22.29
C LYS A 494 -23.54 8.84 -22.01
N LYS A 495 -23.77 9.94 -21.30
CA LYS A 495 -25.09 10.56 -21.12
C LYS A 495 -24.99 12.09 -21.18
N LYS A 496 -25.77 12.70 -22.05
CA LYS A 496 -25.95 14.16 -22.06
C LYS A 496 -26.99 14.54 -21.00
N VAL A 497 -26.64 15.52 -20.19
CA VAL A 497 -27.45 16.02 -19.08
C VAL A 497 -27.54 17.54 -19.19
N LYS A 498 -28.67 18.11 -18.79
CA LYS A 498 -28.86 19.56 -18.69
C LYS A 498 -29.06 19.87 -17.21
N LEU A 499 -28.11 20.61 -16.64
CA LEU A 499 -28.07 21.00 -15.23
C LEU A 499 -28.46 22.46 -15.06
#